data_AF-A0A538ACT8-F1
#
_entry.id   AF-A0A538ACT8-F1
#
_cell.length_a   1.000
_cell.length_b   1.000
_cell.length_c   1.000
_cell.angle_alpha   90.00
_cell.angle_beta   90.00
_cell.angle_gamma   90.00
#
_symmetry.space_group_name_H-M   'P 1'
#
loop_
_entity.id
_entity.type
_entity.pdbx_description
1 polymer ?
#
loop_
_entity_poly.entity_id
_entity_poly.type
_entity_poly.pdbx_seq_one_letter_code
_entity_poly.pdbx_strand_id
1 'polypeptide(L)'
;MRTAGRIRDADLEEVRRRANLIDVASEYMQVKRAGRLYKALCPFHAEKTPSFSLDPAKGLYFCFGCHEGGDVIKLVEKLDNLSFVEAIERLAQMTGVDLHYEQLSDADRAAHRRRARLVDAHREAAAYYHETLKRASEASDARAYLLQQRGFTKETLELFQVGFSLPKWDALVTHLKGKGFSEQEIADAGLGARRQDGGLVDRFRGRVMFPIHDLTGDPVAFGARKMGTEDGPKYLNSAESPIYKKSQVLYALNRANRENRPGSDRRGVHRRDRAPPGRDPDGGGDVRDRARSRAPARAPALHAGRRPLPRCGRGRRSGGGADVRPDDR
;
A
#
# COMPACT_ATOMS: atom_id res chain seq x y z
N MET A 1 4.48 -26.41 8.69
CA MET A 1 5.33 -25.23 8.44
C MET A 1 6.09 -24.95 9.72
N ARG A 2 7.39 -25.28 9.78
CA ARG A 2 8.20 -25.09 10.98
C ARG A 2 8.23 -23.58 11.27
N THR A 3 7.76 -23.18 12.45
CA THR A 3 7.91 -21.81 12.95
C THR A 3 9.39 -21.64 13.26
N ALA A 4 10.21 -21.37 12.23
CA ALA A 4 11.63 -21.11 12.40
C ALA A 4 11.76 -19.93 13.37
N GLY A 5 12.51 -20.13 14.45
CA GLY A 5 12.75 -19.10 15.46
C GLY A 5 13.46 -17.88 14.86
N ARG A 6 13.69 -16.85 15.66
CA ARG A 6 14.52 -15.73 15.22
C ARG A 6 15.96 -16.24 15.07
N ILE A 7 16.57 -16.07 13.92
CA ILE A 7 18.01 -16.36 13.73
C ILE A 7 18.79 -15.42 14.66
N ARG A 8 19.77 -15.94 15.41
CA ARG A 8 20.62 -15.10 16.27
C ARG A 8 21.21 -13.96 15.45
N ASP A 9 21.17 -12.74 16.00
CA ASP A 9 21.71 -11.56 15.31
C ASP A 9 23.20 -11.75 14.95
N ALA A 10 23.97 -12.45 15.81
CA ALA A 10 25.35 -12.82 15.53
C ALA A 10 25.53 -13.74 14.31
N ASP A 11 24.65 -14.74 14.13
CA ASP A 11 24.71 -15.64 12.98
C ASP A 11 24.25 -14.92 11.70
N LEU A 12 23.27 -14.03 11.80
CA LEU A 12 22.84 -13.16 10.69
C LEU A 12 23.97 -12.23 10.24
N GLU A 13 24.67 -11.58 11.17
CA GLU A 13 25.83 -10.75 10.86
C GLU A 13 26.97 -11.57 10.26
N GLU A 14 27.21 -12.78 10.78
CA GLU A 14 28.24 -13.67 10.23
C GLU A 14 27.91 -14.12 8.81
N VAL A 15 26.65 -14.46 8.51
CA VAL A 15 26.19 -14.73 7.13
C VAL A 15 26.43 -13.51 6.25
N ARG A 16 26.05 -12.30 6.69
CA ARG A 16 26.28 -11.06 5.91
C ARG A 16 27.77 -10.80 5.66
N ARG A 17 28.61 -11.10 6.63
CA ARG A 17 30.06 -10.88 6.55
C ARG A 17 30.72 -11.88 5.60
N ARG A 18 30.28 -13.14 5.58
CA ARG A 18 30.83 -14.19 4.72
C ARG A 18 30.23 -14.22 3.33
N ALA A 19 28.98 -13.78 3.17
CA ALA A 19 28.29 -13.74 1.89
C ALA A 19 28.87 -12.63 1.00
N ASN A 20 29.93 -12.97 0.26
CA ASN A 20 30.51 -12.08 -0.72
C ASN A 20 29.50 -11.80 -1.83
N LEU A 21 29.08 -10.54 -1.93
CA LEU A 21 28.10 -10.08 -2.91
C LEU A 21 28.49 -10.41 -4.35
N ILE A 22 29.78 -10.39 -4.69
CA ILE A 22 30.24 -10.69 -6.05
C ILE A 22 30.17 -12.19 -6.33
N ASP A 23 30.55 -13.02 -5.36
CA ASP A 23 30.52 -14.48 -5.52
C ASP A 23 29.08 -14.96 -5.66
N VAL A 24 28.19 -14.48 -4.78
CA VAL A 24 26.75 -14.77 -4.85
C VAL A 24 26.17 -14.27 -6.18
N ALA A 25 26.44 -13.03 -6.58
CA ALA A 25 25.91 -12.52 -7.86
C ALA A 25 26.45 -13.28 -9.08
N SER A 26 27.69 -13.76 -9.03
CA SER A 26 28.34 -14.50 -10.12
C SER A 26 27.64 -15.84 -10.43
N GLU A 27 26.91 -16.42 -9.46
CA GLU A 27 26.12 -17.63 -9.70
C GLU A 27 24.91 -17.39 -10.60
N TYR A 28 24.38 -16.16 -10.62
CA TYR A 28 23.16 -15.84 -11.36
C TYR A 28 23.43 -15.03 -12.62
N MET A 29 24.53 -14.27 -12.67
CA MET A 29 24.80 -13.36 -13.79
C MET A 29 26.30 -13.15 -14.03
N GLN A 30 26.63 -12.81 -15.28
CA GLN A 30 28.00 -12.44 -15.62
C GLN A 30 28.33 -11.04 -15.08
N VAL A 31 29.15 -10.98 -14.04
CA VAL A 31 29.67 -9.74 -13.47
C VAL A 31 31.01 -9.36 -14.09
N LYS A 32 31.16 -8.06 -14.42
CA LYS A 32 32.40 -7.48 -14.96
C LYS A 32 32.89 -6.36 -14.07
N ARG A 33 34.19 -6.31 -13.80
CA ARG A 33 34.80 -5.26 -12.99
C ARG A 33 34.78 -3.92 -13.75
N ALA A 34 34.37 -2.85 -13.06
CA ALA A 34 34.31 -1.49 -13.55
C ALA A 34 34.90 -0.53 -12.50
N GLY A 35 36.24 -0.47 -12.44
CA GLY A 35 36.97 0.29 -11.43
C GLY A 35 36.83 -0.33 -10.04
N ARG A 36 36.29 0.44 -9.08
CA ARG A 36 35.99 -0.03 -7.71
C ARG A 36 34.69 -0.82 -7.59
N LEU A 37 33.82 -0.72 -8.59
CA LEU A 37 32.51 -1.36 -8.63
C LEU A 37 32.53 -2.52 -9.63
N TYR A 38 31.47 -3.32 -9.60
CA TYR A 38 31.20 -4.35 -10.59
C TYR A 38 29.90 -4.01 -11.31
N LYS A 39 29.80 -4.39 -12.58
CA LYS A 39 28.61 -4.19 -13.41
C LYS A 39 28.11 -5.51 -13.99
N ALA A 40 26.79 -5.64 -14.10
CA ALA A 40 26.12 -6.76 -14.75
C ALA A 40 24.85 -6.28 -15.49
N LEU A 41 24.26 -7.17 -16.28
CA LEU A 41 22.89 -6.98 -16.76
C LEU A 41 21.93 -7.27 -15.60
N CYS A 42 20.92 -6.44 -15.44
CA CYS A 42 19.96 -6.59 -14.36
C CYS A 42 19.08 -7.84 -14.57
N PRO A 43 18.94 -8.71 -13.56
CA PRO A 43 18.07 -9.89 -13.64
C PRO A 43 16.58 -9.54 -13.49
N PHE A 44 16.26 -8.35 -12.98
CA PHE A 44 14.89 -7.95 -12.62
C PHE A 44 14.15 -7.22 -13.76
N HIS A 45 14.83 -6.82 -14.82
CA HIS A 45 14.22 -6.21 -15.99
C HIS A 45 15.06 -6.45 -17.23
N ALA A 46 14.43 -6.47 -18.41
CA ALA A 46 15.13 -6.71 -19.66
C ALA A 46 15.86 -5.43 -20.13
N GLU A 47 17.20 -5.52 -20.22
CA GLU A 47 18.06 -4.45 -20.73
C GLU A 47 19.19 -5.01 -21.60
N LYS A 48 19.77 -4.16 -22.45
CA LYS A 48 20.93 -4.52 -23.32
C LYS A 48 22.25 -3.93 -22.81
N THR A 49 22.18 -2.89 -21.98
CA THR A 49 23.33 -2.20 -21.41
C THR A 49 23.43 -2.51 -19.92
N PRO A 50 24.61 -2.89 -19.38
CA PRO A 50 24.77 -3.19 -17.96
C PRO A 50 24.45 -1.97 -17.07
N SER A 51 23.28 -1.97 -16.41
CA SER A 51 22.91 -0.93 -15.43
C SER A 51 22.93 -1.44 -13.99
N PHE A 52 23.14 -2.74 -13.78
CA PHE A 52 23.25 -3.35 -12.47
C PHE A 52 24.65 -3.09 -11.90
N SER A 53 24.74 -2.38 -10.79
CA SER A 53 26.00 -2.03 -10.14
C SER A 53 26.10 -2.73 -8.79
N LEU A 54 27.24 -3.36 -8.52
CA LEU A 54 27.55 -4.00 -7.24
C LEU A 54 28.75 -3.31 -6.60
N ASP A 55 28.60 -2.94 -5.33
CA ASP A 55 29.64 -2.33 -4.49
C ASP A 55 30.06 -3.33 -3.41
N PRO A 56 31.16 -4.09 -3.61
CA PRO A 56 31.60 -5.08 -2.63
C PRO A 56 32.09 -4.44 -1.32
N ALA A 57 32.60 -3.21 -1.35
CA ALA A 57 33.07 -2.53 -0.15
C ALA A 57 31.92 -2.15 0.79
N LYS A 58 30.73 -1.91 0.23
CA LYS A 58 29.52 -1.61 1.00
C LYS A 58 28.60 -2.83 1.18
N GLY A 59 28.82 -3.91 0.43
CA GLY A 59 27.92 -5.06 0.39
C GLY A 59 26.54 -4.73 -0.20
N LEU A 60 26.47 -3.74 -1.09
CA LEU A 60 25.21 -3.26 -1.67
C LEU A 60 25.18 -3.38 -3.18
N TYR A 61 24.00 -3.67 -3.73
CA TYR A 61 23.73 -3.58 -5.17
C TYR A 61 22.69 -2.49 -5.46
N PHE A 62 22.77 -1.94 -6.67
CA PHE A 62 21.79 -1.00 -7.17
C PHE A 62 21.71 -1.05 -8.69
N CYS A 63 20.49 -1.12 -9.24
CA CYS A 63 20.23 -1.06 -10.66
C CYS A 63 19.83 0.36 -11.08
N PHE A 64 20.60 0.99 -11.96
CA PHE A 64 20.28 2.33 -12.46
C PHE A 64 19.13 2.37 -13.48
N GLY A 65 18.73 1.23 -14.04
CA GLY A 65 17.57 1.13 -14.93
C GLY A 65 16.23 1.04 -14.18
N CYS A 66 16.08 0.01 -13.32
CA CYS A 66 14.82 -0.26 -12.61
C CYS A 66 14.78 0.27 -11.16
N HIS A 67 15.87 0.85 -10.65
CA HIS A 67 16.00 1.37 -9.29
C HIS A 67 15.91 0.32 -8.17
N GLU A 68 15.96 -0.97 -8.50
CA GLU A 68 16.05 -2.04 -7.50
C GLU A 68 17.41 -2.00 -6.81
N GLY A 69 17.43 -2.12 -5.50
CA GLY A 69 18.64 -2.10 -4.69
C GLY A 69 18.45 -2.75 -3.33
N GLY A 70 19.55 -3.22 -2.76
CA GLY A 70 19.54 -4.01 -1.53
C GLY A 70 20.92 -4.51 -1.13
N ASP A 71 20.94 -5.32 -0.09
CA ASP A 71 22.09 -6.12 0.33
C ASP A 71 22.09 -7.50 -0.36
N VAL A 72 23.09 -8.33 -0.05
CA VAL A 72 23.22 -9.68 -0.58
C VAL A 72 22.02 -10.59 -0.23
N ILE A 73 21.39 -10.39 0.93
CA ILE A 73 20.21 -11.18 1.34
C ILE A 73 19.03 -10.82 0.44
N LYS A 74 18.76 -9.53 0.26
CA LYS A 74 17.67 -9.07 -0.60
C LYS A 74 17.85 -9.49 -2.06
N LEU A 75 19.09 -9.57 -2.53
CA LEU A 75 19.40 -10.11 -3.86
C LEU A 75 18.91 -11.56 -3.99
N VAL A 76 19.24 -12.42 -3.02
CA VAL A 76 18.82 -13.83 -2.99
C VAL A 76 17.32 -13.99 -2.81
N GLU A 77 16.69 -13.22 -1.91
CA GLU A 77 15.22 -13.20 -1.73
C GLU A 77 14.52 -12.99 -3.08
N LYS A 78 15.01 -12.03 -3.88
CA LYS A 78 14.41 -11.66 -5.16
C LYS A 78 14.71 -12.65 -6.28
N LEU A 79 15.95 -13.17 -6.35
CA LEU A 79 16.36 -14.09 -7.40
C LEU A 79 15.74 -15.47 -7.25
N ASP A 80 15.69 -15.99 -6.02
CA ASP A 80 15.17 -17.32 -5.73
C ASP A 80 13.70 -17.32 -5.25
N ASN A 81 13.09 -16.13 -5.14
CA ASN A 81 11.72 -15.96 -4.62
C ASN A 81 11.55 -16.62 -3.24
N LEU A 82 12.52 -16.35 -2.35
CA LEU A 82 12.57 -16.86 -0.99
C LEU A 82 12.10 -15.80 0.01
N SER A 83 11.55 -16.23 1.14
CA SER A 83 11.38 -15.36 2.31
C SER A 83 12.74 -15.02 2.92
N PHE A 84 12.77 -13.99 3.78
CA PHE A 84 13.99 -13.55 4.46
C PHE A 84 14.74 -14.68 5.18
N VAL A 85 14.02 -15.52 5.92
CA VAL A 85 14.61 -16.65 6.66
C VAL A 85 15.18 -17.68 5.70
N GLU A 86 14.42 -18.05 4.66
CA GLU A 86 14.87 -19.02 3.64
C GLU A 86 16.08 -18.50 2.86
N ALA A 87 16.15 -17.19 2.58
CA ALA A 87 17.30 -16.57 1.93
C ALA A 87 18.56 -16.60 2.82
N ILE A 88 18.41 -16.41 4.13
CA ILE A 88 19.52 -16.54 5.09
C ILE A 88 19.96 -18.00 5.21
N GLU A 89 19.02 -18.95 5.29
CA GLU A 89 19.33 -20.39 5.29
C GLU A 89 20.12 -20.81 4.06
N ARG A 90 19.73 -20.32 2.88
CA ARG A 90 20.47 -20.56 1.64
C ARG A 90 21.87 -19.96 1.68
N LEU A 91 22.01 -18.69 2.06
CA LEU A 91 23.32 -18.04 2.17
C LEU A 91 24.21 -18.70 3.22
N ALA A 92 23.65 -19.19 4.31
CA ALA A 92 24.36 -19.93 5.34
C ALA A 92 24.92 -21.26 4.80
N GLN A 93 24.13 -21.99 4.00
CA GLN A 93 24.59 -23.20 3.31
C GLN A 93 25.74 -22.89 2.34
N MET A 94 25.66 -21.79 1.59
CA MET A 94 26.71 -21.37 0.64
C MET A 94 27.99 -20.94 1.36
N THR A 95 27.88 -20.34 2.54
CA THR A 95 29.02 -19.76 3.29
C THR A 95 29.54 -20.65 4.41
N GLY A 96 28.92 -21.83 4.62
CA GLY A 96 29.25 -22.75 5.70
C GLY A 96 29.05 -22.14 7.10
N VAL A 97 28.05 -21.27 7.27
CA VAL A 97 27.70 -20.69 8.57
C VAL A 97 26.63 -21.55 9.23
N ASP A 98 26.89 -22.01 10.45
CA ASP A 98 25.89 -22.74 11.22
C ASP A 98 24.87 -21.77 11.84
N LEU A 99 23.63 -21.83 11.35
CA LEU A 99 22.54 -21.02 11.88
C LEU A 99 22.00 -21.62 13.18
N HIS A 100 21.98 -20.79 14.22
CA HIS A 100 21.29 -21.10 15.45
C HIS A 100 20.06 -20.21 15.57
N TYR A 101 18.95 -20.86 15.90
CA TYR A 101 17.68 -20.19 16.08
C TYR A 101 17.53 -19.90 17.57
N GLU A 102 17.39 -18.63 17.92
CA GLU A 102 16.82 -18.30 19.22
C GLU A 102 15.37 -18.76 19.20
N GLN A 103 14.99 -19.49 20.23
CA GLN A 103 13.57 -19.60 20.52
C GLN A 103 13.03 -18.17 20.64
N LEU A 104 12.07 -17.81 19.77
CA LEU A 104 11.33 -16.56 19.91
C LEU A 104 10.99 -16.39 21.39
N SER A 105 11.31 -15.25 22.00
CA SER A 105 10.93 -15.01 23.38
C SER A 105 9.42 -15.26 23.53
N ASP A 106 8.96 -15.62 24.72
CA ASP A 106 7.51 -15.80 24.93
C ASP A 106 6.72 -14.54 24.53
N ALA A 107 7.34 -13.37 24.69
CA ALA A 107 6.83 -12.09 24.21
C ALA A 107 6.73 -12.02 22.67
N ASP A 108 7.77 -12.42 21.94
CA ASP A 108 7.75 -12.40 20.46
C ASP A 108 6.78 -13.42 19.88
N ARG A 109 6.69 -14.62 20.47
CA ARG A 109 5.69 -15.63 20.10
C ARG A 109 4.29 -15.10 20.33
N ALA A 110 4.05 -14.46 21.48
CA ALA A 110 2.77 -13.85 21.79
C ALA A 110 2.44 -12.71 20.82
N ALA A 111 3.39 -11.85 20.49
CA ALA A 111 3.23 -10.77 19.52
C ALA A 111 2.91 -11.29 18.12
N HIS A 112 3.61 -12.33 17.65
CA HIS A 112 3.34 -12.96 16.36
C HIS A 112 1.96 -13.63 16.32
N ARG A 113 1.60 -14.41 17.35
CA ARG A 113 0.26 -15.00 17.47
C ARG A 113 -0.83 -13.93 17.47
N ARG A 114 -0.63 -12.85 18.23
CA ARG A 114 -1.54 -11.72 18.27
C ARG A 114 -1.67 -11.07 16.90
N ARG A 115 -0.56 -10.81 16.20
CA ARG A 115 -0.57 -10.25 14.83
C ARG A 115 -1.37 -11.14 13.89
N ALA A 116 -1.13 -12.45 13.90
CA ALA A 116 -1.85 -13.41 13.06
C ALA A 116 -3.37 -13.38 13.33
N ARG A 117 -3.78 -13.33 14.60
CA ARG A 117 -5.19 -13.19 14.99
C ARG A 117 -5.85 -11.92 14.47
N LEU A 118 -5.14 -10.79 14.45
CA LEU A 118 -5.69 -9.54 13.89
C LEU A 118 -5.86 -9.62 12.36
N VAL A 119 -4.95 -10.30 11.66
CA VAL A 119 -5.08 -10.56 10.21
C VAL A 119 -6.25 -11.49 9.93
N ASP A 120 -6.42 -12.55 10.71
CA ASP A 120 -7.55 -13.48 10.58
C ASP A 120 -8.89 -12.76 10.80
N ALA A 121 -8.97 -11.84 11.76
CA ALA A 121 -10.15 -11.01 11.97
C ALA A 121 -10.48 -10.15 10.74
N HIS A 122 -9.47 -9.60 10.05
CA HIS A 122 -9.68 -8.85 8.82
C HIS A 122 -10.10 -9.72 7.63
N ARG A 123 -9.57 -10.95 7.52
CA ARG A 123 -10.00 -11.91 6.50
C ARG A 123 -11.48 -12.25 6.69
N GLU A 124 -11.88 -12.54 7.91
CA GLU A 124 -13.28 -12.83 8.24
C GLU A 124 -14.18 -11.60 8.01
N ALA A 125 -13.73 -10.39 8.39
CA ALA A 125 -14.47 -9.16 8.15
C ALA A 125 -14.64 -8.85 6.65
N ALA A 126 -13.58 -9.04 5.85
CA ALA A 126 -13.64 -8.84 4.40
C ALA A 126 -14.63 -9.82 3.75
N ALA A 127 -14.59 -11.09 4.13
CA ALA A 127 -15.54 -12.09 3.67
C ALA A 127 -16.98 -11.75 4.08
N TYR A 128 -17.20 -11.37 5.35
CA TYR A 128 -18.50 -10.95 5.86
C TYR A 128 -19.08 -9.77 5.09
N TYR A 129 -18.29 -8.70 4.90
CA TYR A 129 -18.75 -7.52 4.15
C TYR A 129 -19.02 -7.83 2.68
N HIS A 130 -18.19 -8.66 2.06
CA HIS A 130 -18.37 -9.05 0.67
C HIS A 130 -19.67 -9.86 0.48
N GLU A 131 -19.92 -10.85 1.34
CA GLU A 131 -21.18 -11.61 1.31
C GLU A 131 -22.39 -10.74 1.66
N THR A 132 -22.23 -9.76 2.57
CA THR A 132 -23.27 -8.77 2.87
C THR A 132 -23.64 -7.96 1.63
N LEU A 133 -22.65 -7.48 0.87
CA LEU A 133 -22.91 -6.75 -0.38
C LEU A 133 -23.68 -7.61 -1.38
N LYS A 134 -23.42 -8.91 -1.45
CA LYS A 134 -24.11 -9.81 -2.39
C LYS A 134 -25.54 -10.12 -1.98
N ARG A 135 -25.77 -10.38 -0.69
CA ARG A 135 -27.00 -11.06 -0.23
C ARG A 135 -27.95 -10.17 0.55
N ALA A 136 -27.46 -9.19 1.31
CA ALA A 136 -28.31 -8.40 2.19
C ALA A 136 -29.25 -7.51 1.37
N SER A 137 -30.53 -7.42 1.78
CA SER A 137 -31.49 -6.51 1.16
C SER A 137 -31.08 -5.06 1.41
N GLU A 138 -30.53 -4.76 2.59
CA GLU A 138 -30.02 -3.43 2.97
C GLU A 138 -28.86 -2.96 2.08
N ALA A 139 -28.19 -3.86 1.35
CA ALA A 139 -27.12 -3.53 0.41
C ALA A 139 -27.61 -3.22 -1.02
N SER A 140 -28.93 -3.17 -1.25
CA SER A 140 -29.51 -2.94 -2.59
C SER A 140 -29.02 -1.64 -3.23
N ASP A 141 -29.10 -0.53 -2.50
CA ASP A 141 -28.67 0.78 -3.00
C ASP A 141 -27.16 0.84 -3.26
N ALA A 142 -26.37 0.15 -2.43
CA ALA A 142 -24.94 0.01 -2.63
C ALA A 142 -24.61 -0.76 -3.91
N ARG A 143 -25.31 -1.87 -4.19
CA ARG A 143 -25.16 -2.62 -5.44
C ARG A 143 -25.56 -1.77 -6.65
N ALA A 144 -26.71 -1.08 -6.60
CA ALA A 144 -27.17 -0.23 -7.68
C ALA A 144 -26.18 0.90 -7.98
N TYR A 145 -25.70 1.59 -6.93
CA TYR A 145 -24.68 2.62 -7.05
C TYR A 145 -23.40 2.10 -7.73
N LEU A 146 -22.87 0.95 -7.27
CA LEU A 146 -21.63 0.40 -7.80
C LEU A 146 -21.79 -0.07 -9.26
N LEU A 147 -22.82 -0.84 -9.57
CA LEU A 147 -23.00 -1.45 -10.88
C LEU A 147 -23.50 -0.45 -11.93
N GLN A 148 -24.45 0.41 -11.57
CA GLN A 148 -25.15 1.25 -12.53
C GLN A 148 -24.54 2.65 -12.63
N GLN A 149 -24.24 3.29 -11.50
CA GLN A 149 -23.73 4.67 -11.51
C GLN A 149 -22.21 4.74 -11.67
N ARG A 150 -21.49 3.76 -11.13
CA ARG A 150 -20.01 3.72 -11.17
C ARG A 150 -19.43 2.76 -12.20
N GLY A 151 -20.28 1.96 -12.84
CA GLY A 151 -19.88 1.04 -13.91
C GLY A 151 -18.95 -0.08 -13.44
N PHE A 152 -19.00 -0.47 -12.16
CA PHE A 152 -18.30 -1.66 -11.70
C PHE A 152 -18.94 -2.91 -12.29
N THR A 153 -18.11 -3.86 -12.70
CA THR A 153 -18.60 -5.19 -13.09
C THR A 153 -18.63 -6.11 -11.87
N LYS A 154 -19.45 -7.17 -11.91
CA LYS A 154 -19.49 -8.17 -10.83
C LYS A 154 -18.12 -8.79 -10.60
N GLU A 155 -17.39 -9.07 -11.68
CA GLU A 155 -16.03 -9.61 -11.64
C GLU A 155 -15.07 -8.64 -10.93
N THR A 156 -15.26 -7.33 -11.11
CA THR A 156 -14.44 -6.32 -10.41
C THR A 156 -14.78 -6.30 -8.92
N LEU A 157 -16.06 -6.38 -8.55
CA LEU A 157 -16.46 -6.44 -7.15
C LEU A 157 -15.94 -7.70 -6.46
N GLU A 158 -15.98 -8.84 -7.15
CA GLU A 158 -15.44 -10.12 -6.68
C GLU A 158 -13.92 -10.06 -6.54
N LEU A 159 -13.25 -9.60 -7.60
CA LEU A 159 -11.80 -9.48 -7.64
C LEU A 159 -11.32 -8.63 -6.47
N PHE A 160 -11.86 -7.44 -6.27
CA PHE A 160 -11.43 -6.52 -5.21
C PHE A 160 -12.09 -6.80 -3.85
N GLN A 161 -12.90 -7.85 -3.72
CA GLN A 161 -13.68 -8.18 -2.52
C GLN A 161 -14.40 -6.96 -1.94
N VAL A 162 -15.01 -6.15 -2.83
CA VAL A 162 -15.80 -4.99 -2.41
C VAL A 162 -16.97 -5.49 -1.58
N GLY A 163 -17.22 -4.83 -0.46
CA GLY A 163 -18.22 -5.25 0.52
C GLY A 163 -19.16 -4.13 0.93
N PHE A 164 -20.06 -4.45 1.87
CA PHE A 164 -20.98 -3.50 2.48
C PHE A 164 -21.07 -3.75 3.99
N SER A 165 -21.00 -2.68 4.78
CA SER A 165 -21.27 -2.71 6.21
C SER A 165 -22.74 -2.37 6.45
N LEU A 166 -23.45 -3.22 7.20
CA LEU A 166 -24.85 -2.96 7.54
C LEU A 166 -25.00 -1.66 8.34
N PRO A 167 -26.13 -0.95 8.21
CA PRO A 167 -26.45 0.20 9.07
C PRO A 167 -26.92 -0.26 10.45
N LYS A 168 -26.14 -1.14 11.10
CA LYS A 168 -26.39 -1.69 12.44
C LYS A 168 -25.22 -1.35 13.35
N TRP A 169 -25.46 -1.31 14.65
CA TRP A 169 -24.44 -0.87 15.61
C TRP A 169 -23.32 -1.87 15.85
N ASP A 170 -23.58 -3.17 15.73
CA ASP A 170 -22.69 -4.23 16.20
C ASP A 170 -22.73 -5.50 15.32
N ALA A 171 -23.10 -5.36 14.04
CA ALA A 171 -23.30 -6.51 13.16
C ALA A 171 -22.00 -7.28 12.90
N LEU A 172 -20.91 -6.57 12.56
CA LEU A 172 -19.59 -7.18 12.40
C LEU A 172 -19.06 -7.66 13.76
N VAL A 173 -19.18 -6.85 14.82
CA VAL A 173 -18.71 -7.22 16.17
C VAL A 173 -19.35 -8.55 16.61
N THR A 174 -20.67 -8.69 16.44
CA THR A 174 -21.40 -9.91 16.77
C THR A 174 -20.92 -11.09 15.92
N HIS A 175 -20.74 -10.89 14.61
CA HIS A 175 -20.21 -11.90 13.70
C HIS A 175 -18.82 -12.39 14.14
N LEU A 176 -17.89 -11.48 14.43
CA LEU A 176 -16.53 -11.81 14.85
C LEU A 176 -16.49 -12.49 16.23
N LYS A 177 -17.32 -12.05 17.18
CA LYS A 177 -17.46 -12.75 18.47
C LYS A 177 -17.95 -14.19 18.27
N GLY A 178 -18.92 -14.41 17.38
CA GLY A 178 -19.39 -15.74 16.98
C GLY A 178 -18.31 -16.62 16.33
N LYS A 179 -17.27 -16.00 15.77
CA LYS A 179 -16.08 -16.67 15.20
C LYS A 179 -14.94 -16.86 16.21
N GLY A 180 -15.17 -16.53 17.48
CA GLY A 180 -14.21 -16.71 18.56
C GLY A 180 -13.15 -15.62 18.65
N PHE A 181 -13.40 -14.42 18.08
CA PHE A 181 -12.55 -13.26 18.33
C PHE A 181 -12.97 -12.55 19.61
N SER A 182 -12.00 -12.27 20.48
CA SER A 182 -12.22 -11.50 21.70
C SER A 182 -12.51 -10.03 21.39
N GLU A 183 -13.18 -9.36 22.32
CA GLU A 183 -13.43 -7.92 22.23
C GLU A 183 -12.15 -7.11 22.06
N GLN A 184 -11.10 -7.51 22.77
CA GLN A 184 -9.79 -6.86 22.68
C GLN A 184 -9.18 -7.03 21.28
N GLU A 185 -9.21 -8.22 20.69
CA GLU A 185 -8.73 -8.45 19.32
C GLU A 185 -9.50 -7.62 18.29
N ILE A 186 -10.83 -7.51 18.42
CA ILE A 186 -11.67 -6.73 17.50
C ILE A 186 -11.35 -5.23 17.60
N ALA A 187 -11.17 -4.72 18.82
CA ALA A 187 -10.77 -3.34 19.06
C ALA A 187 -9.36 -3.05 18.53
N ASP A 188 -8.40 -3.94 18.81
CA ASP A 188 -7.00 -3.81 18.39
C ASP A 188 -6.82 -3.92 16.88
N ALA A 189 -7.70 -4.67 16.21
CA ALA A 189 -7.81 -4.71 14.76
C ALA A 189 -8.39 -3.40 14.18
N GLY A 190 -8.99 -2.53 15.00
CA GLY A 190 -9.66 -1.32 14.54
C GLY A 190 -11.01 -1.59 13.85
N LEU A 191 -11.56 -2.80 14.01
CA LEU A 191 -12.83 -3.22 13.43
C LEU A 191 -14.03 -2.84 14.31
N GLY A 192 -13.81 -2.68 15.61
CA GLY A 192 -14.78 -2.17 16.57
C GLY A 192 -14.27 -0.97 17.36
N ALA A 193 -15.18 -0.14 17.84
CA ALA A 193 -14.91 0.97 18.75
C ALA A 193 -15.59 0.71 20.10
N ARG A 194 -14.86 0.94 21.20
CA ARG A 194 -15.41 0.82 22.56
C ARG A 194 -16.39 1.97 22.81
N ARG A 195 -17.54 1.67 23.39
CA ARG A 195 -18.49 2.70 23.86
C ARG A 195 -18.12 3.15 25.28
N GLN A 196 -18.63 4.32 25.67
CA GLN A 196 -18.43 4.88 27.02
C GLN A 196 -19.15 4.06 28.11
N ASP A 197 -20.30 3.48 27.78
CA ASP A 197 -21.13 2.63 28.64
C ASP A 197 -20.68 1.15 28.65
N GLY A 198 -19.58 0.82 27.97
CA GLY A 198 -19.09 -0.53 27.81
C GLY A 198 -19.55 -1.22 26.51
N GLY A 199 -18.88 -2.31 26.16
CA GLY A 199 -19.13 -3.04 24.91
C GLY A 199 -18.49 -2.40 23.67
N LEU A 200 -18.69 -3.08 22.53
CA LEU A 200 -18.12 -2.73 21.24
C LEU A 200 -19.20 -2.46 20.21
N VAL A 201 -18.95 -1.47 19.36
CA VAL A 201 -19.75 -1.18 18.17
C VAL A 201 -18.89 -1.24 16.93
N ASP A 202 -19.50 -1.55 15.80
CA ASP A 202 -18.88 -1.58 14.49
C ASP A 202 -18.25 -0.22 14.17
N ARG A 203 -16.99 -0.24 13.72
CA ARG A 203 -16.28 0.97 13.28
C ARG A 203 -16.89 1.57 12.01
N PHE A 204 -17.42 0.70 11.15
CA PHE A 204 -18.01 1.02 9.85
C PHE A 204 -19.46 0.59 9.82
N ARG A 205 -20.35 1.50 9.43
CA ARG A 205 -21.80 1.29 9.40
C ARG A 205 -22.37 1.97 8.17
N GLY A 206 -23.24 1.28 7.44
CA GLY A 206 -23.94 1.82 6.25
C GLY A 206 -23.00 2.25 5.11
N ARG A 207 -21.85 1.58 4.94
CA ARG A 207 -20.78 1.99 4.00
C ARG A 207 -20.41 0.88 3.03
N VAL A 208 -20.10 1.26 1.80
CA VAL A 208 -19.36 0.39 0.87
C VAL A 208 -17.93 0.26 1.36
N MET A 209 -17.46 -0.98 1.44
CA MET A 209 -16.18 -1.38 2.04
C MET A 209 -15.20 -1.77 0.94
N PHE A 210 -13.98 -1.25 1.03
CA PHE A 210 -12.86 -1.53 0.15
C PHE A 210 -11.70 -2.09 0.99
N PRO A 211 -11.45 -3.41 0.95
CA PRO A 211 -10.33 -3.99 1.69
C PRO A 211 -8.99 -3.50 1.15
N ILE A 212 -8.10 -3.16 2.08
CA ILE A 212 -6.73 -2.76 1.83
C ILE A 212 -5.84 -3.94 2.20
N HIS A 213 -5.08 -4.43 1.22
CA HIS A 213 -4.21 -5.58 1.37
C HIS A 213 -2.76 -5.16 1.53
N ASP A 214 -2.00 -5.92 2.30
CA ASP A 214 -0.55 -5.77 2.38
C ASP A 214 0.18 -6.43 1.17
N LEU A 215 1.51 -6.50 1.24
CA LEU A 215 2.35 -7.09 0.20
C LEU A 215 2.24 -8.62 0.10
N THR A 216 1.76 -9.31 1.15
CA THR A 216 1.53 -10.77 1.11
C THR A 216 0.15 -11.09 0.57
N GLY A 217 -0.77 -10.13 0.61
CA GLY A 217 -2.09 -10.20 0.00
C GLY A 217 -3.19 -10.35 1.04
N ASP A 218 -2.86 -10.13 2.30
CA ASP A 218 -3.78 -10.23 3.40
C ASP A 218 -4.47 -8.90 3.64
N PRO A 219 -5.80 -8.89 3.88
CA PRO A 219 -6.49 -7.67 4.27
C PRO A 219 -5.99 -7.24 5.64
N VAL A 220 -5.55 -5.99 5.72
CA VAL A 220 -5.00 -5.39 6.95
C VAL A 220 -5.72 -4.11 7.37
N ALA A 221 -6.56 -3.57 6.48
CA ALA A 221 -7.39 -2.40 6.73
C ALA A 221 -8.55 -2.32 5.74
N PHE A 222 -9.40 -1.33 5.94
CA PHE A 222 -10.51 -0.97 5.06
C PHE A 222 -10.53 0.54 4.79
N GLY A 223 -10.82 0.89 3.54
CA GLY A 223 -11.43 2.17 3.17
C GLY A 223 -12.94 2.00 3.05
N ALA A 224 -13.71 2.99 3.48
CA ALA A 224 -15.16 2.89 3.53
C ALA A 224 -15.83 4.15 2.98
N ARG A 225 -16.68 3.99 1.97
CA ARG A 225 -17.46 5.07 1.36
C ARG A 225 -18.89 5.07 1.88
N LYS A 226 -19.36 6.23 2.29
CA LYS A 226 -20.74 6.45 2.73
C LYS A 226 -21.73 6.35 1.55
N MET A 227 -22.90 5.75 1.79
CA MET A 227 -23.98 5.64 0.80
C MET A 227 -25.13 6.63 1.02
N GLY A 228 -25.50 6.93 2.27
CA GLY A 228 -26.65 7.79 2.60
C GLY A 228 -26.29 9.23 3.02
N THR A 229 -27.25 9.89 3.66
CA THR A 229 -27.15 11.28 4.15
C THR A 229 -26.74 11.41 5.62
N GLU A 230 -26.71 10.32 6.41
CA GLU A 230 -26.36 10.30 7.85
C GLU A 230 -25.09 11.09 8.23
N ASP A 231 -24.94 11.58 9.45
CA ASP A 231 -23.76 12.38 9.77
C ASP A 231 -22.42 11.63 9.63
N GLY A 232 -21.38 12.38 9.21
CA GLY A 232 -20.00 11.91 9.14
C GLY A 232 -19.37 11.94 7.74
N PRO A 233 -18.09 11.54 7.64
CA PRO A 233 -17.28 11.82 6.46
C PRO A 233 -17.67 10.93 5.27
N LYS A 234 -17.56 11.50 4.05
CA LYS A 234 -17.79 10.80 2.76
C LYS A 234 -16.92 9.54 2.66
N TYR A 235 -15.66 9.64 3.08
CA TYR A 235 -14.72 8.53 3.17
C TYR A 235 -14.18 8.38 4.59
N LEU A 236 -14.09 7.13 5.02
CA LEU A 236 -13.56 6.76 6.33
C LEU A 236 -12.55 5.63 6.13
N ASN A 237 -11.33 5.83 6.60
CA ASN A 237 -10.29 4.80 6.58
C ASN A 237 -10.12 4.19 7.97
N SER A 238 -9.62 2.97 7.98
CA SER A 238 -9.15 2.32 9.21
C SER A 238 -8.09 3.20 9.89
N ALA A 239 -8.13 3.21 11.23
CA ALA A 239 -7.09 3.85 12.02
C ALA A 239 -5.79 3.02 11.96
N GLU A 240 -4.69 3.62 12.41
CA GLU A 240 -3.43 2.90 12.61
C GLU A 240 -3.63 1.72 13.57
N SER A 241 -3.03 0.58 13.25
CA SER A 241 -3.12 -0.64 14.06
C SER A 241 -1.77 -1.37 14.08
N PRO A 242 -1.62 -2.44 14.87
CA PRO A 242 -0.42 -3.27 14.84
C PRO A 242 -0.16 -3.94 13.46
N ILE A 243 -1.19 -4.05 12.61
CA ILE A 243 -1.09 -4.65 11.28
C ILE A 243 -1.18 -3.64 10.14
N TYR A 244 -1.58 -2.39 10.41
CA TYR A 244 -1.77 -1.37 9.40
C TYR A 244 -1.10 -0.05 9.78
N LYS A 245 -0.18 0.37 8.92
CA LYS A 245 0.46 1.69 8.93
C LYS A 245 0.18 2.40 7.60
N LYS A 246 -0.55 3.51 7.64
CA LYS A 246 -0.98 4.24 6.42
C LYS A 246 0.19 4.73 5.58
N SER A 247 1.34 5.01 6.20
CA SER A 247 2.58 5.40 5.51
C SER A 247 3.30 4.25 4.79
N GLN A 248 2.95 2.99 5.09
CA GLN A 248 3.65 1.80 4.59
C GLN A 248 2.84 1.00 3.57
N VAL A 249 1.56 1.33 3.34
CA VAL A 249 0.67 0.58 2.46
C VAL A 249 0.22 1.44 1.28
N LEU A 250 0.66 1.06 0.07
CA LEU A 250 0.13 1.56 -1.21
C LEU A 250 -1.03 0.66 -1.65
N TYR A 251 -2.21 1.25 -1.77
CA TYR A 251 -3.41 0.53 -2.23
C TYR A 251 -3.18 -0.10 -3.62
N ALA A 252 -3.58 -1.37 -3.77
CA ALA A 252 -3.44 -2.20 -4.98
C ALA A 252 -2.00 -2.60 -5.41
N LEU A 253 -0.97 -2.30 -4.61
CA LEU A 253 0.43 -2.63 -4.96
C LEU A 253 0.70 -4.13 -5.10
N ASN A 254 0.05 -4.97 -4.29
CA ASN A 254 0.20 -6.42 -4.34
C ASN A 254 -0.13 -7.01 -5.72
N ARG A 255 -1.20 -6.53 -6.35
CA ARG A 255 -1.69 -7.07 -7.62
C ARG A 255 -0.96 -6.52 -8.83
N ALA A 256 -0.49 -5.28 -8.76
CA ALA A 256 0.44 -4.72 -9.75
C ALA A 256 1.75 -5.54 -9.82
N ASN A 257 2.19 -6.15 -8.73
CA ASN A 257 3.36 -7.04 -8.71
C ASN A 257 3.08 -8.44 -9.29
N ARG A 258 1.85 -8.96 -9.18
CA ARG A 258 1.47 -10.25 -9.82
C ARG A 258 1.40 -10.14 -11.34
N GLU A 259 0.89 -9.03 -11.88
CA GLU A 259 0.81 -8.79 -13.33
C GLU A 259 2.18 -8.46 -13.97
N ASN A 260 3.16 -8.02 -13.18
CA ASN A 260 4.51 -7.69 -13.64
C ASN A 260 5.53 -8.84 -13.49
N ARG A 261 5.09 -10.07 -13.26
CA ARG A 261 5.98 -11.25 -13.29
C ARG A 261 6.42 -11.52 -14.75
N PRO A 262 7.74 -11.55 -15.06
CA PRO A 262 8.18 -11.96 -16.38
C PRO A 262 7.88 -13.45 -16.57
N GLY A 263 6.85 -13.78 -17.36
CA GLY A 263 6.50 -15.17 -17.68
C GLY A 263 5.03 -15.46 -18.04
N SER A 264 4.08 -14.56 -17.76
CA SER A 264 2.68 -14.79 -18.19
C SER A 264 2.46 -14.32 -19.64
N ASP A 265 2.02 -15.25 -20.48
CA ASP A 265 1.77 -15.13 -21.92
C ASP A 265 1.11 -13.80 -22.31
N ARG A 266 1.86 -12.96 -23.03
CA ARG A 266 1.36 -11.71 -23.62
C ARG A 266 0.70 -12.00 -24.95
N ARG A 267 -0.52 -12.55 -24.91
CA ARG A 267 -1.40 -12.54 -26.08
C ARG A 267 -2.70 -11.81 -25.77
N GLY A 268 -2.73 -10.56 -26.25
CA GLY A 268 -3.90 -9.90 -26.81
C GLY A 268 -5.08 -9.66 -25.87
N VAL A 269 -5.01 -8.60 -25.07
CA VAL A 269 -6.22 -7.87 -24.67
C VAL A 269 -5.97 -6.38 -24.86
N HIS A 270 -6.79 -5.76 -25.71
CA HIS A 270 -6.81 -4.34 -25.98
C HIS A 270 -6.81 -3.52 -24.68
N ARG A 271 -5.84 -2.60 -24.58
CA ARG A 271 -5.79 -1.60 -23.51
C ARG A 271 -7.08 -0.77 -23.50
N ARG A 272 -7.83 -0.89 -22.40
CA ARG A 272 -8.52 0.26 -21.80
C ARG A 272 -7.89 0.45 -20.43
N ASP A 273 -7.25 1.59 -20.22
CA ASP A 273 -6.66 1.98 -18.95
C ASP A 273 -7.73 1.90 -17.84
N ARG A 274 -7.71 0.83 -17.04
CA ARG A 274 -8.55 0.71 -15.84
C ARG A 274 -7.72 1.15 -14.64
N ALA A 275 -8.00 2.36 -14.14
CA ALA A 275 -7.52 2.80 -12.84
C ALA A 275 -8.05 1.86 -11.74
N PRO A 276 -7.28 1.60 -10.67
CA PRO A 276 -7.79 0.85 -9.53
C PRO A 276 -9.06 1.53 -8.97
N PRO A 277 -10.08 0.76 -8.53
CA PRO A 277 -11.24 1.31 -7.82
C PRO A 277 -10.77 2.13 -6.62
N GLY A 278 -10.78 3.45 -6.74
CA GLY A 278 -10.20 4.36 -5.75
C GLY A 278 -9.86 5.76 -6.27
N ARG A 279 -9.74 5.96 -7.59
CA ARG A 279 -9.73 7.30 -8.19
C ARG A 279 -11.14 7.67 -8.68
N ASP A 280 -11.79 8.57 -7.95
CA ASP A 280 -12.99 9.28 -8.38
C ASP A 280 -12.56 10.55 -9.14
N PRO A 281 -13.09 10.85 -10.34
CA PRO A 281 -12.81 12.11 -11.04
C PRO A 281 -13.34 13.36 -10.31
N ASP A 282 -14.24 13.20 -9.34
CA ASP A 282 -14.72 14.30 -8.50
C ASP A 282 -13.93 14.37 -7.19
N GLY A 283 -13.03 15.36 -7.15
CA GLY A 283 -11.99 15.54 -6.15
C GLY A 283 -12.43 15.49 -4.68
N GLY A 284 -11.50 15.01 -3.84
CA GLY A 284 -11.54 15.12 -2.38
C GLY A 284 -10.99 13.88 -1.67
N GLY A 285 -9.67 13.81 -1.50
CA GLY A 285 -9.02 12.81 -0.63
C GLY A 285 -7.63 12.38 -1.11
N ASP A 286 -6.61 13.09 -0.64
CA ASP A 286 -5.19 12.99 -0.99
C ASP A 286 -4.59 11.57 -0.80
N VAL A 287 -4.50 10.78 -1.88
CA VAL A 287 -3.53 9.68 -2.02
C VAL A 287 -2.41 10.20 -2.91
N ARG A 288 -1.35 10.72 -2.29
CA ARG A 288 -0.20 11.27 -3.00
C ARG A 288 0.54 10.16 -3.71
N ASP A 289 0.35 10.11 -5.02
CA ASP A 289 1.23 9.42 -5.96
C ASP A 289 2.57 10.18 -5.99
N ARG A 290 3.62 9.64 -5.35
CA ARG A 290 4.98 10.17 -5.50
C ARG A 290 5.75 9.31 -6.49
N ALA A 291 5.39 9.42 -7.77
CA ALA A 291 6.31 9.17 -8.87
C ALA A 291 6.90 10.53 -9.31
N ARG A 292 8.08 10.89 -8.78
CA ARG A 292 8.90 11.96 -9.37
C ARG A 292 10.12 11.30 -10.03
N SER A 293 10.13 11.30 -11.35
CA SER A 293 11.34 11.19 -12.15
C SER A 293 11.34 12.31 -13.19
N ARG A 294 12.22 13.29 -12.94
CA ARG A 294 12.65 14.33 -13.88
C ARG A 294 13.47 13.68 -15.01
N ALA A 295 13.28 14.14 -16.25
CA ALA A 295 14.37 14.45 -17.18
C ALA A 295 13.84 15.27 -18.39
N PRO A 296 14.69 16.04 -19.10
CA PRO A 296 14.31 17.27 -19.82
C PRO A 296 14.46 17.20 -21.36
N ALA A 297 14.14 18.36 -21.99
CA ALA A 297 14.47 18.80 -23.37
C ALA A 297 13.42 18.43 -24.45
N ARG A 298 13.03 19.26 -25.43
CA ARG A 298 13.57 20.50 -26.05
C ARG A 298 12.43 21.38 -26.58
N ALA A 299 12.69 22.68 -26.75
CA ALA A 299 11.86 23.67 -27.43
C ALA A 299 11.74 23.40 -28.95
N PRO A 300 10.84 24.11 -29.66
CA PRO A 300 11.33 25.28 -30.38
C PRO A 300 10.48 26.54 -30.16
N ALA A 301 11.16 27.66 -30.43
CA ALA A 301 10.74 29.04 -30.26
C ALA A 301 9.68 29.48 -31.26
N LEU A 302 8.81 30.40 -30.85
CA LEU A 302 8.39 31.52 -31.69
C LEU A 302 8.34 32.81 -30.86
N HIS A 303 8.92 33.83 -31.46
CA HIS A 303 9.22 35.17 -30.97
C HIS A 303 7.99 36.10 -30.85
N ALA A 304 8.28 37.25 -30.24
CA ALA A 304 7.59 38.54 -30.27
C ALA A 304 6.44 38.69 -29.27
N GLY A 305 6.39 39.72 -28.43
CA GLY A 305 7.23 40.90 -28.29
C GLY A 305 6.43 41.99 -27.58
N ARG A 306 7.10 42.68 -26.64
CA ARG A 306 6.83 44.04 -26.15
C ARG A 306 5.62 44.29 -25.23
N ARG A 307 5.98 44.68 -24.00
CA ARG A 307 5.30 45.58 -23.02
C ARG A 307 4.82 46.91 -23.66
N PRO A 308 4.20 47.89 -22.94
CA PRO A 308 3.61 47.93 -21.58
C PRO A 308 2.19 48.57 -21.54
N LEU A 309 1.58 48.59 -20.35
CA LEU A 309 0.44 49.44 -19.96
C LEU A 309 0.70 50.94 -20.19
N PRO A 310 -0.37 51.74 -20.32
CA PRO A 310 -0.45 52.94 -19.50
C PRO A 310 -1.81 53.18 -18.82
N ARG A 311 -1.72 53.86 -17.67
CA ARG A 311 -2.78 54.53 -16.91
C ARG A 311 -3.19 55.86 -17.56
N CYS A 312 -4.26 56.45 -16.99
CA CYS A 312 -4.84 57.80 -17.17
C CYS A 312 -5.97 57.84 -18.21
N GLY A 313 -7.16 58.41 -17.96
CA GLY A 313 -7.69 59.17 -16.83
C GLY A 313 -8.93 59.99 -17.32
N ARG A 314 -9.65 60.60 -16.37
CA ARG A 314 -10.79 61.55 -16.52
C ARG A 314 -12.15 60.91 -16.85
N GLY A 315 -13.29 61.28 -16.25
CA GLY A 315 -13.55 62.25 -15.18
C GLY A 315 -15.04 62.55 -15.01
N ARG A 316 -15.34 63.22 -13.88
CA ARG A 316 -16.51 64.08 -13.53
C ARG A 316 -17.85 63.39 -13.21
N ARG A 317 -18.29 63.53 -11.94
CA ARG A 317 -19.35 64.44 -11.37
C ARG A 317 -20.72 63.79 -11.52
N SER A 318 -21.56 63.61 -10.51
CA SER A 318 -22.10 64.47 -9.44
C SER A 318 -22.82 63.55 -8.43
N GLY A 319 -23.14 63.84 -7.17
CA GLY A 319 -23.20 65.05 -6.37
C GLY A 319 -24.16 64.76 -5.18
N GLY A 320 -23.88 65.34 -4.01
CA GLY A 320 -24.80 65.44 -2.85
C GLY A 320 -24.77 64.26 -1.87
N GLY A 321 -24.60 64.42 -0.55
CA GLY A 321 -24.41 65.59 0.29
C GLY A 321 -24.33 65.18 1.77
N ALA A 322 -23.52 65.94 2.53
CA ALA A 322 -23.47 66.19 3.99
C ALA A 322 -23.96 65.10 4.98
N ASP A 323 -23.12 64.48 5.81
CA ASP A 323 -22.35 64.99 6.98
C ASP A 323 -23.18 65.74 8.06
N VAL A 324 -23.36 65.10 9.24
CA VAL A 324 -23.17 65.72 10.57
C VAL A 324 -22.69 64.61 11.54
N ARG A 325 -21.62 64.92 12.28
CA ARG A 325 -20.94 64.11 13.32
C ARG A 325 -21.59 64.33 14.72
N PRO A 326 -20.87 64.23 15.87
CA PRO A 326 -20.91 63.11 16.82
C PRO A 326 -21.43 63.55 18.21
N ASP A 327 -21.58 62.61 19.15
CA ASP A 327 -20.98 62.67 20.50
C ASP A 327 -21.54 61.61 21.46
N ASP A 328 -20.59 60.99 22.16
CA ASP A 328 -20.58 60.56 23.57
C ASP A 328 -21.89 60.20 24.30
N ARG A 329 -21.93 58.93 24.75
CA ARG A 329 -21.93 58.55 26.18
C ARG A 329 -21.71 57.06 26.35
#